data_AF-A0A255YUX6-F1
#
_entry.id   AF-A0A255YUX6-F1
#
_cell.length_a   1.000
_cell.length_b   1.000
_cell.length_c   1.000
_cell.angle_alpha   90.00
_cell.angle_beta   90.00
_cell.angle_gamma   90.00
#
_symmetry.space_group_name_H-M   'P 1'
#
loop_
_entity.id
_entity.type
_entity.pdbx_description
1 polymer ?
#
loop_
_entity_poly.entity_id
_entity_poly.type
_entity_poly.pdbx_seq_one_letter_code
_entity_poly.pdbx_strand_id
1 'polypeptide(L)'
;MYDEIVKEFRERKRNFSELHISHCLAQDNLVGAIKVAAKAIDKKGKINSHQRRVGRENLDKFASGLVVEKSKIEKAKSFDDLLSVIESIDSERIGVLTKYDTALRIGAFRKLYPDKVYLHAGTKIGVRYLLGKAAVKGRKCISINQLPPELLEFDLTASELEDLFCHYKTAFKDGCFTAKDSKGNSFSSC
;
A
#
# COMPACT_ATOMS: atom_id res chain seq x y z
N MET A 1 17.36 9.63 -13.41
CA MET A 1 15.95 9.44 -12.98
C MET A 1 15.73 8.54 -11.74
N TYR A 2 15.93 7.19 -11.79
CA TYR A 2 15.48 6.29 -10.69
C TYR A 2 16.12 6.58 -9.34
N ASP A 3 17.44 6.86 -9.30
CA ASP A 3 18.16 7.20 -8.07
C ASP A 3 17.47 8.31 -7.27
N GLU A 4 17.04 9.36 -7.95
CA GLU A 4 16.44 10.53 -7.31
C GLU A 4 15.03 10.26 -6.81
N ILE A 5 14.22 9.56 -7.61
CA ILE A 5 12.87 9.15 -7.20
C ILE A 5 12.96 8.26 -5.95
N VAL A 6 13.86 7.27 -5.97
CA VAL A 6 14.04 6.34 -4.85
C VAL A 6 14.62 7.04 -3.63
N LYS A 7 15.56 7.97 -3.81
CA LYS A 7 16.10 8.79 -2.72
C LYS A 7 15.01 9.62 -2.05
N GLU A 8 14.21 10.36 -2.82
CA GLU A 8 13.11 11.16 -2.26
C GLU A 8 12.06 10.26 -1.60
N PHE A 9 11.72 9.12 -2.22
CA PHE A 9 10.81 8.14 -1.64
C PHE A 9 11.29 7.66 -0.26
N ARG A 10 12.58 7.30 -0.14
CA ARG A 10 13.17 6.87 1.15
C ARG A 10 13.22 8.00 2.17
N GLU A 11 13.48 9.24 1.76
CA GLU A 11 13.41 10.41 2.65
C GLU A 11 11.99 10.67 3.15
N ARG A 12 11.01 10.64 2.24
CA ARG A 12 9.59 10.74 2.57
C ARG A 12 9.18 9.64 3.55
N LYS A 13 9.52 8.38 3.28
CA LYS A 13 9.17 7.25 4.17
C LYS A 13 9.82 7.38 5.55
N ARG A 14 11.06 7.87 5.64
CA ARG A 14 11.71 8.17 6.93
C ARG A 14 10.98 9.27 7.71
N ASN A 15 10.48 10.29 7.01
CA ASN A 15 9.77 11.42 7.62
C ASN A 15 8.30 11.10 7.95
N PHE A 16 7.68 10.15 7.24
CA PHE A 16 6.33 9.67 7.49
C PHE A 16 6.38 8.33 8.23
N SER A 17 6.25 8.42 9.55
CA SER A 17 6.03 7.24 10.39
C SER A 17 4.83 6.44 9.90
N GLU A 18 5.02 5.13 9.67
CA GLU A 18 3.95 4.16 9.45
C GLU A 18 3.17 3.90 10.76
N LEU A 19 2.57 4.96 11.30
CA LEU A 19 1.89 4.98 12.61
C LEU A 19 0.80 3.92 12.70
N HIS A 20 0.08 3.69 11.59
CA HIS A 20 -1.00 2.71 11.50
C HIS A 20 -0.50 1.26 11.52
N ILE A 21 0.58 0.97 10.78
CA ILE A 21 1.20 -0.37 10.80
C ILE A 21 1.84 -0.62 12.16
N SER A 22 2.57 0.36 12.71
CA SER A 22 3.17 0.28 14.04
C SER A 22 2.11 0.05 15.12
N HIS A 23 0.96 0.73 15.04
CA HIS A 23 -0.13 0.53 15.97
C HIS A 23 -0.80 -0.85 15.82
N CYS A 24 -0.90 -1.36 14.59
CA CYS A 24 -1.40 -2.71 14.33
C CYS A 24 -0.46 -3.80 14.86
N LEU A 25 0.85 -3.62 14.68
CA LEU A 25 1.89 -4.51 15.21
C LEU A 25 1.89 -4.57 16.74
N ALA A 26 1.55 -3.46 17.40
CA ALA A 26 1.54 -3.35 18.86
C ALA A 26 0.30 -3.98 19.54
N GLN A 27 -0.60 -4.62 18.80
CA GLN A 27 -1.80 -5.25 19.39
C GLN A 27 -1.47 -6.59 20.03
N ASP A 28 -2.14 -6.94 21.13
CA ASP A 28 -1.85 -8.18 21.86
C ASP A 28 -2.33 -9.45 21.14
N ASN A 29 -3.30 -9.30 20.24
CA ASN A 29 -3.92 -10.43 19.56
C ASN A 29 -4.49 -10.04 18.19
N LEU A 30 -4.79 -11.08 17.39
CA LEU A 30 -5.28 -10.92 16.03
C LEU A 30 -6.59 -10.11 15.93
N VAL A 31 -7.49 -10.22 16.91
CA VAL A 31 -8.76 -9.46 16.90
C VAL A 31 -8.48 -7.97 17.08
N GLY A 32 -7.56 -7.61 17.99
CA GLY A 32 -7.08 -6.24 18.16
C GLY A 32 -6.46 -5.72 16.87
N ALA A 33 -5.54 -6.50 16.27
CA ALA A 33 -4.88 -6.16 15.01
C ALA A 33 -5.88 -5.92 13.87
N ILE A 34 -6.87 -6.80 13.68
CA ILE A 34 -7.95 -6.65 12.69
C ILE A 34 -8.71 -5.35 12.91
N LYS A 35 -9.14 -5.07 14.15
CA LYS A 35 -9.93 -3.88 14.46
C LYS A 35 -9.19 -2.58 14.14
N VAL A 36 -7.93 -2.45 14.57
CA VAL A 36 -7.17 -1.22 14.33
C VAL A 36 -6.75 -1.07 12.86
N ALA A 37 -6.44 -2.19 12.18
CA ALA A 37 -6.09 -2.20 10.77
C ALA A 37 -7.24 -1.75 9.88
N ALA A 38 -8.42 -2.36 10.07
CA ALA A 38 -9.63 -2.10 9.30
C ALA A 38 -10.18 -0.69 9.54
N LYS A 39 -10.12 -0.20 10.78
CA LYS A 39 -10.49 1.18 11.12
C LYS A 39 -9.45 2.22 10.72
N ALA A 40 -8.28 1.77 10.30
CA ALA A 40 -7.16 2.61 9.90
C ALA A 40 -6.81 3.66 10.96
N ILE A 41 -6.81 3.29 12.24
CA ILE A 41 -6.51 4.20 13.35
C ILE A 41 -5.06 4.05 13.81
N ASP A 42 -4.44 5.15 14.18
CA ASP A 42 -3.14 5.16 14.86
C ASP A 42 -3.30 5.05 16.38
N LYS A 43 -2.18 5.08 17.12
CA LYS A 43 -2.17 5.05 18.60
C LYS A 43 -2.92 6.20 19.27
N LYS A 44 -3.22 7.28 18.55
CA LYS A 44 -4.00 8.43 19.03
C LYS A 44 -5.47 8.33 18.60
N GLY A 45 -5.89 7.22 17.97
CA GLY A 45 -7.24 7.05 17.43
C GLY A 45 -7.50 7.83 16.13
N LYS A 46 -6.45 8.37 15.48
CA LYS A 46 -6.60 9.15 14.26
C LYS A 46 -6.68 8.24 13.03
N ILE A 47 -7.78 8.39 12.28
CA ILE A 47 -8.00 7.67 11.03
C ILE A 47 -7.01 8.16 9.96
N ASN A 48 -6.41 7.24 9.22
CA ASN A 48 -5.57 7.53 8.06
C ASN A 48 -6.31 8.47 7.09
N SER A 49 -5.64 9.52 6.60
CA SER A 49 -6.23 10.54 5.74
C SER A 49 -6.94 9.96 4.51
N HIS A 50 -6.39 8.89 3.93
CA HIS A 50 -6.97 8.23 2.74
C HIS A 50 -8.31 7.54 3.05
N GLN A 51 -8.50 7.09 4.29
CA GLN A 51 -9.67 6.33 4.72
C GLN A 51 -10.69 7.19 5.49
N ARG A 52 -10.37 8.46 5.80
CA ARG A 52 -11.32 9.39 6.45
C ARG A 52 -12.65 9.55 5.71
N ARG A 53 -12.62 9.58 4.37
CA ARG A 53 -13.82 9.77 3.53
C ARG A 53 -14.73 8.55 3.48
N VAL A 54 -14.23 7.37 3.86
CA VAL A 54 -15.04 6.15 3.99
C VAL A 54 -16.08 6.31 5.11
N GLY A 55 -15.71 7.02 6.18
CA GLY A 55 -16.55 7.24 7.34
C GLY A 55 -16.41 6.15 8.39
N ARG A 56 -16.52 6.53 9.67
CA ARG A 56 -16.31 5.64 10.83
C ARG A 56 -17.24 4.43 10.81
N GLU A 57 -18.52 4.65 10.54
CA GLU A 57 -19.53 3.59 10.54
C GLU A 57 -19.22 2.49 9.52
N ASN A 58 -18.81 2.84 8.30
CA ASN A 58 -18.45 1.87 7.27
C ASN A 58 -17.17 1.11 7.64
N LEU A 59 -16.19 1.80 8.23
CA LEU A 59 -14.97 1.16 8.73
C LEU A 59 -15.26 0.22 9.91
N ASP A 60 -16.23 0.55 10.78
CA ASP A 60 -16.65 -0.29 11.91
C ASP A 60 -17.39 -1.55 11.43
N LYS A 61 -18.28 -1.40 10.44
CA LYS A 61 -18.94 -2.52 9.77
C LYS A 61 -17.92 -3.45 9.10
N PHE A 62 -16.97 -2.88 8.37
CA PHE A 62 -15.89 -3.63 7.72
C PHE A 62 -15.01 -4.38 8.73
N ALA A 63 -14.61 -3.71 9.81
CA ALA A 63 -13.86 -4.34 10.91
C ALA A 63 -14.64 -5.51 11.54
N SER A 64 -15.95 -5.35 11.73
CA SER A 64 -16.81 -6.40 12.29
C SER A 64 -16.88 -7.62 11.37
N GLY A 65 -17.06 -7.40 10.06
CA GLY A 65 -17.02 -8.48 9.06
C GLY A 65 -15.71 -9.25 9.05
N LEU A 66 -14.57 -8.54 9.17
CA LEU A 66 -13.25 -9.19 9.26
C LEU A 66 -13.07 -9.99 10.55
N VAL A 67 -13.62 -9.53 11.67
CA VAL A 67 -13.58 -10.28 12.94
C VAL A 67 -14.38 -11.57 12.84
N VAL A 68 -15.53 -11.57 12.14
CA VAL A 68 -16.29 -12.81 11.87
C VAL A 68 -15.43 -13.80 11.09
N GLU A 69 -14.64 -13.32 10.14
CA GLU A 69 -13.76 -14.13 9.29
C GLU A 69 -12.35 -14.35 9.88
N LYS A 70 -12.15 -14.06 11.19
CA LYS A 70 -10.86 -14.19 11.88
C LYS A 70 -10.21 -15.57 11.65
N SER A 71 -10.99 -16.64 11.70
CA SER A 71 -10.47 -18.00 11.49
C SER A 71 -9.89 -18.22 10.09
N LYS A 72 -10.41 -17.55 9.06
CA LYS A 72 -9.83 -17.60 7.71
C LYS A 72 -8.56 -16.76 7.64
N ILE A 73 -8.57 -15.56 8.23
CA ILE A 73 -7.39 -14.68 8.33
C ILE A 73 -6.24 -15.39 9.06
N GLU A 74 -6.53 -16.11 10.14
CA GLU A 74 -5.55 -16.85 10.93
C GLU A 74 -4.93 -18.04 10.16
N LYS A 75 -5.67 -18.62 9.22
CA LYS A 75 -5.22 -19.73 8.37
C LYS A 75 -4.50 -19.28 7.10
N ALA A 76 -4.54 -17.99 6.76
CA ALA A 76 -3.83 -17.44 5.61
C ALA A 76 -2.32 -17.72 5.74
N LYS A 77 -1.72 -18.25 4.67
CA LYS A 77 -0.30 -18.63 4.61
C LYS A 77 0.54 -17.69 3.76
N SER A 78 -0.13 -16.87 2.95
CA SER A 78 0.48 -15.87 2.09
C SER A 78 -0.27 -14.54 2.19
N PHE A 79 0.35 -13.48 1.69
CA PHE A 79 -0.34 -12.19 1.56
C PHE A 79 -1.54 -12.28 0.61
N ASP A 80 -1.46 -13.11 -0.43
CA ASP A 80 -2.55 -13.37 -1.36
C ASP A 80 -3.77 -14.01 -0.69
N ASP A 81 -3.54 -15.01 0.16
CA ASP A 81 -4.61 -15.65 0.92
C ASP A 81 -5.29 -14.62 1.83
N LEU A 82 -4.48 -13.83 2.53
CA LEU A 82 -4.95 -12.80 3.44
C LEU A 82 -5.77 -11.75 2.68
N LEU A 83 -5.25 -11.22 1.57
CA LEU A 83 -5.93 -10.24 0.75
C LEU A 83 -7.22 -10.83 0.16
N SER A 84 -7.23 -12.08 -0.26
CA SER A 84 -8.42 -12.75 -0.80
C SER A 84 -9.54 -12.85 0.24
N VAL A 85 -9.20 -13.18 1.50
CA VAL A 85 -10.18 -13.18 2.59
C VAL A 85 -10.73 -11.77 2.82
N ILE A 86 -9.87 -10.76 2.84
CA ILE A 86 -10.27 -9.35 3.03
C ILE A 86 -11.11 -8.85 1.85
N GLU A 87 -10.77 -9.23 0.61
CA GLU A 87 -11.50 -8.90 -0.60
C GLU A 87 -12.90 -9.50 -0.61
N SER A 88 -13.07 -10.69 -0.03
CA SER A 88 -14.36 -11.39 0.05
C SER A 88 -15.38 -10.73 0.99
N ILE A 89 -14.93 -9.84 1.89
CA ILE A 89 -15.84 -9.09 2.76
C ILE A 89 -16.62 -8.09 1.91
N ASP A 90 -17.93 -8.33 1.82
CA ASP A 90 -18.84 -7.35 1.23
C ASP A 90 -18.97 -6.16 2.16
N SER A 91 -18.74 -4.97 1.61
CA SER A 91 -18.82 -3.75 2.38
C SER A 91 -18.99 -2.56 1.45
N GLU A 92 -20.12 -1.87 1.61
CA GLU A 92 -20.42 -0.67 0.89
C GLU A 92 -19.36 0.41 1.19
N ARG A 93 -18.88 1.11 0.14
CA ARG A 93 -17.88 2.19 0.22
C ARG A 93 -16.46 1.77 0.62
N ILE A 94 -16.19 0.49 0.83
CA ILE A 94 -14.83 -0.04 1.03
C ILE A 94 -14.23 -0.43 -0.32
N GLY A 95 -13.44 0.49 -0.89
CA GLY A 95 -12.74 0.28 -2.15
C GLY A 95 -11.53 -0.66 -2.05
N VAL A 96 -11.01 -1.08 -3.22
CA VAL A 96 -9.84 -1.96 -3.37
C VAL A 96 -8.63 -1.45 -2.59
N LEU A 97 -8.35 -0.14 -2.61
CA LEU A 97 -7.24 0.45 -1.86
C LEU A 97 -7.39 0.24 -0.34
N THR A 98 -8.58 0.50 0.21
CA THR A 98 -8.86 0.31 1.64
C THR A 98 -8.66 -1.15 2.05
N LYS A 99 -9.05 -2.10 1.19
CA LYS A 99 -8.88 -3.55 1.41
C LYS A 99 -7.39 -3.93 1.40
N TYR A 100 -6.65 -3.44 0.41
CA TYR A 100 -5.20 -3.66 0.31
C TYR A 100 -4.43 -3.06 1.50
N ASP A 101 -4.71 -1.80 1.88
CA ASP A 101 -4.11 -1.15 3.05
C ASP A 101 -4.38 -1.93 4.35
N THR A 102 -5.58 -2.49 4.47
CA THR A 102 -5.97 -3.33 5.61
C THR A 102 -5.18 -4.64 5.61
N ALA A 103 -5.00 -5.25 4.42
CA ALA A 103 -4.18 -6.44 4.25
C ALA A 103 -2.71 -6.19 4.61
N LEU A 104 -2.13 -5.03 4.24
CA LEU A 104 -0.76 -4.66 4.63
C LEU A 104 -0.60 -4.57 6.15
N ARG A 105 -1.56 -3.95 6.85
CA ARG A 105 -1.51 -3.79 8.32
C ARG A 105 -1.66 -5.13 9.04
N ILE A 106 -2.66 -5.93 8.67
CA ILE A 106 -2.85 -7.27 9.24
C ILE A 106 -1.67 -8.19 8.85
N GLY A 107 -1.18 -8.06 7.62
CA GLY A 107 -0.04 -8.79 7.08
C GLY A 107 1.22 -8.53 7.90
N ALA A 108 1.50 -7.26 8.26
CA ALA A 108 2.61 -6.93 9.15
C ALA A 108 2.48 -7.64 10.51
N PHE A 109 1.30 -7.63 11.13
CA PHE A 109 1.04 -8.37 12.37
C PHE A 109 1.27 -9.88 12.22
N ARG A 110 0.93 -10.44 11.05
CA ARG A 110 1.04 -11.86 10.74
C ARG A 110 2.35 -12.27 10.07
N LYS A 111 3.26 -11.32 9.81
CA LYS A 111 4.48 -11.50 9.00
C LYS A 111 4.20 -12.06 7.59
N LEU A 112 3.08 -11.65 7.00
CA LEU A 112 2.69 -11.97 5.63
C LEU A 112 2.85 -10.70 4.78
N TYR A 113 3.78 -10.71 3.84
CA TYR A 113 4.12 -9.55 3.03
C TYR A 113 3.87 -9.83 1.55
N PRO A 114 3.49 -8.81 0.75
CA PRO A 114 3.34 -8.97 -0.68
C PRO A 114 4.68 -9.32 -1.33
N ASP A 115 4.64 -10.25 -2.28
CA ASP A 115 5.76 -10.67 -3.13
C ASP A 115 5.63 -10.11 -4.57
N LYS A 116 4.57 -9.34 -4.82
CA LYS A 116 4.20 -8.78 -6.10
C LYS A 116 3.55 -7.41 -5.94
N VAL A 117 3.65 -6.61 -6.99
CA VAL A 117 3.16 -5.22 -6.97
C VAL A 117 1.68 -5.22 -7.32
N TYR A 118 0.83 -4.86 -6.35
CA TYR A 118 -0.61 -4.83 -6.51
C TYR A 118 -1.09 -3.57 -7.22
N LEU A 119 -1.97 -3.71 -8.20
CA LEU A 119 -2.38 -2.64 -9.12
C LEU A 119 -3.74 -2.03 -8.73
N HIS A 120 -3.77 -1.15 -7.74
CA HIS A 120 -4.91 -0.24 -7.57
C HIS A 120 -4.76 1.02 -8.44
N ALA A 121 -5.75 1.93 -8.39
CA ALA A 121 -5.87 3.04 -9.33
C ALA A 121 -4.58 3.88 -9.47
N GLY A 122 -3.91 4.23 -8.35
CA GLY A 122 -2.65 4.97 -8.36
C GLY A 122 -1.48 4.19 -8.98
N THR A 123 -1.15 3.03 -8.40
CA THR A 123 -0.07 2.14 -8.83
C THR A 123 -0.20 1.77 -10.30
N LYS A 124 -1.43 1.46 -10.74
CA LYS A 124 -1.74 1.10 -12.13
C LYS A 124 -1.35 2.20 -13.11
N ILE A 125 -1.46 3.47 -12.71
CA ILE A 125 -1.04 4.60 -13.56
C ILE A 125 0.49 4.64 -13.63
N GLY A 126 1.20 4.53 -12.51
CA GLY A 126 2.66 4.54 -12.47
C GLY A 126 3.27 3.38 -13.28
N VAL A 127 2.80 2.15 -13.03
CA VAL A 127 3.23 0.95 -13.77
C VAL A 127 2.91 1.06 -15.26
N ARG A 128 1.74 1.63 -15.62
CA ARG A 128 1.39 1.85 -17.03
C ARG A 128 2.34 2.83 -17.72
N TYR A 129 2.79 3.86 -17.02
CA TYR A 129 3.75 4.80 -17.59
C TYR A 129 5.12 4.15 -17.75
N LEU A 130 5.53 3.33 -16.80
CA LEU A 130 6.82 2.63 -16.86
C LEU A 130 6.87 1.50 -17.90
N LEU A 131 5.87 0.61 -17.92
CA LEU A 131 5.88 -0.64 -18.69
C LEU A 131 4.87 -0.66 -19.86
N GLY A 132 4.09 0.40 -20.02
CA GLY A 132 3.05 0.51 -21.04
C GLY A 132 1.70 -0.13 -20.67
N LYS A 133 0.70 0.09 -21.55
CA LYS A 133 -0.70 -0.30 -21.33
C LYS A 133 -0.91 -1.82 -21.22
N ALA A 134 -0.12 -2.61 -21.97
CA ALA A 134 -0.23 -4.06 -21.97
C ALA A 134 0.11 -4.68 -20.61
N ALA A 135 1.04 -4.07 -19.87
CA ALA A 135 1.49 -4.56 -18.57
C ALA A 135 0.40 -4.54 -17.48
N VAL A 136 -0.64 -3.70 -17.64
CA VAL A 136 -1.67 -3.48 -16.60
C VAL A 136 -3.09 -3.91 -17.03
N LYS A 137 -3.29 -4.30 -18.29
CA LYS A 137 -4.64 -4.59 -18.82
C LYS A 137 -5.18 -5.88 -18.18
N GLY A 138 -6.30 -5.77 -17.47
CA GLY A 138 -6.97 -6.90 -16.82
C GLY A 138 -6.22 -7.52 -15.63
N ARG A 139 -5.08 -6.96 -15.21
CA ARG A 139 -4.25 -7.52 -14.14
C ARG A 139 -4.56 -6.88 -12.79
N LYS A 140 -4.55 -7.70 -11.73
CA LYS A 140 -4.60 -7.27 -10.32
C LYS A 140 -3.21 -6.95 -9.75
N CYS A 141 -2.15 -7.55 -10.29
CA CYS A 141 -0.77 -7.39 -9.85
C CYS A 141 0.20 -7.64 -11.02
N ILE A 142 1.46 -7.25 -10.82
CA ILE A 142 2.61 -7.65 -11.64
C ILE A 142 3.68 -8.29 -10.76
N SER A 143 4.43 -9.24 -11.32
CA SER A 143 5.62 -9.77 -10.64
C SER A 143 6.72 -8.71 -10.63
N ILE A 144 7.49 -8.65 -9.54
CA ILE A 144 8.65 -7.75 -9.39
C ILE A 144 9.65 -7.96 -10.53
N ASN A 145 9.82 -9.20 -11.00
CA ASN A 145 10.73 -9.55 -12.09
C ASN A 145 10.32 -8.97 -13.47
N GLN A 146 9.14 -8.35 -13.57
CA GLN A 146 8.69 -7.64 -14.77
C GLN A 146 9.15 -6.17 -14.79
N LEU A 147 9.73 -5.68 -13.70
CA LEU A 147 10.27 -4.33 -13.59
C LEU A 147 11.66 -4.24 -14.24
N PRO A 148 12.09 -3.03 -14.66
CA PRO A 148 13.42 -2.82 -15.20
C PRO A 148 14.51 -3.21 -14.18
N PRO A 149 15.58 -3.91 -14.58
CA PRO A 149 16.66 -4.32 -13.68
C PRO A 149 17.25 -3.17 -12.88
N GLU A 150 17.37 -1.99 -13.48
CA GLU A 150 17.91 -0.78 -12.84
C GLU A 150 17.05 -0.34 -11.64
N LEU A 151 15.73 -0.59 -11.70
CA LEU A 151 14.84 -0.31 -10.56
C LEU A 151 14.96 -1.39 -9.47
N LEU A 152 15.33 -2.62 -9.83
CA LEU A 152 15.49 -3.73 -8.90
C LEU A 152 16.78 -3.63 -8.07
N GLU A 153 17.80 -2.92 -8.57
CA GLU A 153 19.06 -2.65 -7.85
C GLU A 153 18.84 -1.89 -6.53
N PHE A 154 17.71 -1.19 -6.38
CA PHE A 154 17.38 -0.47 -5.15
C PHE A 154 16.82 -1.35 -4.03
N ASP A 155 16.61 -2.65 -4.26
CA ASP A 155 16.14 -3.60 -3.24
C ASP A 155 14.87 -3.13 -2.50
N LEU A 156 13.90 -2.62 -3.27
CA LEU A 156 12.61 -2.18 -2.73
C LEU A 156 11.67 -3.39 -2.61
N THR A 157 10.98 -3.47 -1.47
CA THR A 157 9.92 -4.47 -1.27
C THR A 157 8.75 -4.27 -2.23
N ALA A 158 7.92 -5.29 -2.43
CA ALA A 158 6.75 -5.19 -3.30
C ALA A 158 5.77 -4.07 -2.89
N SER A 159 5.59 -3.87 -1.58
CA SER A 159 4.81 -2.77 -1.03
C SER A 159 5.45 -1.41 -1.26
N GLU A 160 6.78 -1.31 -1.18
CA GLU A 160 7.47 -0.05 -1.46
C GLU A 160 7.43 0.32 -2.93
N LEU A 161 7.56 -0.67 -3.82
CA LEU A 161 7.36 -0.48 -5.26
C LEU A 161 5.93 -0.04 -5.56
N GLU A 162 4.94 -0.61 -4.88
CA GLU A 162 3.54 -0.17 -5.00
C GLU A 162 3.40 1.31 -4.62
N ASP A 163 3.84 1.69 -3.41
CA ASP A 163 3.78 3.07 -2.93
C ASP A 163 4.52 4.05 -3.87
N LEU A 164 5.70 3.64 -4.34
CA LEU A 164 6.52 4.38 -5.31
C LEU A 164 5.70 4.67 -6.58
N PHE A 165 5.08 3.65 -7.20
CA PHE A 165 4.25 3.84 -8.38
C PHE A 165 2.98 4.65 -8.11
N CYS A 166 2.39 4.55 -6.92
CA CYS A 166 1.19 5.29 -6.56
C CYS A 166 1.46 6.79 -6.40
N HIS A 167 2.55 7.13 -5.71
CA HIS A 167 2.90 8.51 -5.36
C HIS A 167 3.72 9.23 -6.43
N TYR A 168 4.63 8.53 -7.11
CA TYR A 168 5.56 9.12 -8.09
C TYR A 168 5.14 8.85 -9.54
N LYS A 169 3.88 8.45 -9.78
CA LYS A 169 3.35 8.14 -11.12
C LYS A 169 3.69 9.15 -12.21
N THR A 170 3.72 10.45 -11.92
CA THR A 170 4.03 11.48 -12.92
C THR A 170 5.48 11.45 -13.37
N ALA A 171 6.42 11.13 -12.46
CA ALA A 171 7.83 11.03 -12.81
C ALA A 171 8.08 9.93 -13.86
N PHE A 172 7.35 8.81 -13.77
CA PHE A 172 7.41 7.74 -14.77
C PHE A 172 6.81 8.10 -16.13
N LYS A 173 5.95 9.13 -16.20
CA LYS A 173 5.34 9.60 -17.45
C LYS A 173 6.31 10.48 -18.23
N ASP A 174 6.93 11.42 -17.52
CA ASP A 174 7.67 12.51 -18.16
C ASP A 174 9.13 12.12 -18.45
N GLY A 175 9.59 10.96 -17.94
CA GLY A 175 10.99 10.53 -18.03
C GLY A 175 11.94 11.44 -17.23
N CYS A 176 11.38 12.39 -16.49
CA CYS A 176 12.07 13.39 -15.72
C CYS A 176 11.42 13.46 -14.33
N PHE A 177 12.25 13.55 -13.32
CA PHE A 177 11.85 13.77 -11.94
C PHE A 177 12.14 15.21 -11.55
N THR A 178 11.17 15.91 -10.96
CA THR A 178 11.37 17.27 -10.43
C THR A 178 11.23 17.23 -8.91
N ALA A 179 12.35 17.30 -8.21
CA ALA A 179 12.40 17.44 -6.76
C ALA A 179 12.27 18.93 -6.37
N LYS A 180 11.80 19.19 -5.14
CA LYS A 180 11.90 20.51 -4.52
C LYS A 180 12.86 20.43 -3.34
N ASP A 181 13.83 21.34 -3.30
CA ASP A 181 14.72 21.47 -2.15
C ASP A 181 13.96 22.03 -0.93
N SER A 182 14.59 21.99 0.25
CA SER A 182 14.05 22.55 1.50
C SER A 182 13.85 24.08 1.48
N LYS A 183 14.27 24.77 0.40
CA LYS A 183 14.04 26.20 0.15
C LYS A 183 12.96 26.44 -0.91
N GLY A 184 12.35 25.38 -1.47
CA GLY A 184 11.29 25.45 -2.47
C GLY A 184 11.77 25.55 -3.91
N ASN A 185 13.08 25.49 -4.18
CA ASN A 185 13.62 25.51 -5.54
C ASN A 185 13.43 24.15 -6.21
N SER A 186 13.02 24.16 -7.48
CA SER A 186 12.86 22.94 -8.28
C SER A 186 14.16 22.53 -8.94
N PHE A 187 14.55 21.26 -8.79
CA PHE A 187 15.62 20.65 -9.56
C PHE A 187 15.05 19.51 -10.39
N SER A 188 15.45 19.38 -11.65
CA SER A 188 14.93 18.34 -12.55
C SER A 188 16.04 17.40 -13.00
N SER A 189 15.73 16.11 -13.03
CA SER A 189 16.60 15.05 -13.47
C SER A 189 15.89 14.18 -14.47
N CYS A 190 16.37 14.27 -15.70
CA CYS A 190 16.10 13.37 -16.77
C CYS A 190 17.40 12.53 -16.87
#